data_AF-A0A024UD25-F1
#
_entry.id   AF-A0A024UD25-F1
#
_cell.length_a   1.000
_cell.length_b   1.000
_cell.length_c   1.000
_cell.angle_alpha   90.00
_cell.angle_beta   90.00
_cell.angle_gamma   90.00
#
_symmetry.space_group_name_H-M   'P 1'
#
loop_
_entity.id
_entity.type
_entity.pdbx_description
1 polymer ?
#
loop_
_entity_poly.entity_id
_entity_poly.type
_entity_poly.pdbx_seq_one_letter_code
_entity_poly.pdbx_strand_id
1 'polypeptide(L)'
;MSTQFQMLPGSHHVRTSTPSMKHLLLERLTHRITALSSEALEGMLQIVAYYEPRWILVHGQNEELNLDLTALQADTLHALEQYVASVIR
;
A
#
# COMPACT_ATOMS: atom_id res chain seq x y z
N MET A 1 -32.14 -4.29 -53.49
CA MET A 1 -31.81 -5.63 -52.92
C MET A 1 -30.30 -5.71 -52.93
N SER A 2 -29.51 -5.70 -51.86
CA SER A 2 -29.70 -6.07 -50.45
C SER A 2 -28.75 -5.28 -49.53
N THR A 3 -28.97 -5.44 -48.23
CA THR A 3 -28.62 -4.61 -47.06
C THR A 3 -27.21 -4.85 -46.45
N GLN A 4 -26.70 -3.85 -45.69
CA GLN A 4 -25.97 -3.95 -44.39
C GLN A 4 -24.57 -4.62 -44.37
N PHE A 5 -23.52 -4.12 -43.69
CA PHE A 5 -23.44 -3.74 -42.29
C PHE A 5 -22.45 -2.60 -42.00
N GLN A 6 -22.88 -1.76 -41.05
CA GLN A 6 -22.13 -0.75 -40.31
C GLN A 6 -21.62 -1.38 -39.01
N MET A 7 -20.35 -1.16 -38.61
CA MET A 7 -19.95 -1.05 -37.20
C MET A 7 -18.73 -0.12 -37.05
N LEU A 8 -18.87 0.84 -36.13
CA LEU A 8 -17.92 1.86 -35.69
C LEU A 8 -16.90 1.27 -34.66
N PRO A 9 -16.21 2.11 -33.88
CA PRO A 9 -14.80 2.49 -33.98
C PRO A 9 -13.87 1.63 -33.10
N GLY A 10 -12.57 1.76 -33.34
CA GLY A 10 -11.50 1.11 -32.59
C GLY A 10 -11.71 1.20 -31.08
N SER A 11 -11.82 0.03 -30.47
CA SER A 11 -11.91 -0.19 -29.03
C SER A 11 -10.89 0.66 -28.29
N HIS A 12 -11.36 1.66 -27.54
CA HIS A 12 -10.63 2.16 -26.40
C HIS A 12 -10.42 0.95 -25.46
N HIS A 13 -9.23 0.37 -25.51
CA HIS A 13 -8.72 -0.45 -24.41
C HIS A 13 -8.58 0.50 -23.22
N VAL A 14 -9.69 0.74 -22.51
CA VAL A 14 -9.62 1.14 -21.11
C VAL A 14 -8.99 -0.06 -20.43
N ARG A 15 -7.66 -0.03 -20.28
CA ARG A 15 -6.95 -0.94 -19.38
C ARG A 15 -7.43 -0.59 -17.98
N THR A 16 -8.59 -1.08 -17.58
CA THR A 16 -8.91 -1.29 -16.17
C THR A 16 -7.97 -2.38 -15.70
N SER A 17 -6.72 -1.98 -15.45
CA SER A 17 -5.72 -2.81 -14.81
C SER A 17 -6.30 -3.08 -13.44
N THR A 18 -6.85 -4.28 -13.21
CA THR A 18 -7.32 -4.68 -11.90
C THR A 18 -6.18 -4.39 -10.93
N PRO A 19 -6.37 -3.51 -9.92
CA PRO A 19 -5.28 -3.16 -9.04
C PRO A 19 -4.77 -4.45 -8.40
N SER A 20 -3.45 -4.65 -8.46
CA SER A 20 -2.83 -5.81 -7.81
C SER A 20 -3.27 -5.85 -6.35
N MET A 21 -3.48 -7.04 -5.78
CA MET A 21 -3.84 -7.18 -4.37
C MET A 21 -2.84 -6.43 -3.46
N LYS A 22 -1.56 -6.37 -3.85
CA LYS A 22 -0.55 -5.56 -3.16
C LYS A 22 -0.87 -4.06 -3.22
N HIS A 23 -1.37 -3.55 -4.35
CA HIS A 23 -1.71 -2.14 -4.51
C HIS A 23 -2.90 -1.73 -3.62
N LEU A 24 -3.98 -2.54 -3.62
CA LEU A 24 -5.13 -2.32 -2.73
C LEU A 24 -4.76 -2.37 -1.25
N LEU A 25 -3.85 -3.27 -0.88
CA LEU A 25 -3.30 -3.36 0.48
C LEU A 25 -2.56 -2.07 0.86
N LEU A 26 -1.69 -1.58 -0.02
CA LEU A 26 -0.88 -0.38 0.21
C LEU A 26 -1.76 0.88 0.32
N GLU A 27 -2.77 1.04 -0.53
CA GLU A 27 -3.72 2.15 -0.42
C GLU A 27 -4.46 2.11 0.91
N ARG A 28 -4.96 0.93 1.31
CA ARG A 28 -5.65 0.75 2.58
C ARG A 28 -4.74 1.06 3.76
N LEU A 29 -3.51 0.54 3.76
CA LEU A 29 -2.53 0.80 4.81
C LEU A 29 -2.22 2.30 4.91
N THR A 30 -1.91 2.95 3.78
CA THR A 30 -1.62 4.39 3.72
C THR A 30 -2.75 5.21 4.33
N HIS A 31 -4.01 4.93 3.95
CA HIS A 31 -5.17 5.65 4.48
C HIS A 31 -5.38 5.41 5.99
N ARG A 32 -5.05 4.21 6.48
CA ARG A 32 -5.25 3.89 7.90
C ARG A 32 -4.14 4.46 8.78
N ILE A 33 -2.92 4.50 8.26
CA ILE A 33 -1.75 5.03 8.97
C ILE A 33 -1.92 6.51 9.28
N THR A 34 -2.52 7.29 8.38
CA THR A 34 -2.81 8.72 8.64
C THR A 34 -3.83 8.95 9.76
N ALA A 35 -4.61 7.93 10.13
CA ALA A 35 -5.57 7.98 11.23
C ALA A 35 -5.02 7.43 12.55
N LEU A 36 -3.75 6.98 12.59
CA LEU A 36 -3.14 6.44 13.79
C LEU A 36 -2.73 7.55 14.77
N SER A 37 -2.83 7.25 16.07
CA SER A 37 -2.20 8.07 17.10
C SER A 37 -0.67 7.96 17.03
N SER A 38 0.04 8.92 17.62
CA SER A 38 1.51 8.90 17.70
C SER A 38 2.03 7.62 18.36
N GLU A 39 1.39 7.14 19.44
CA GLU A 39 1.74 5.88 20.10
C GLU A 39 1.57 4.68 19.16
N ALA A 40 0.47 4.63 18.40
CA ALA A 40 0.25 3.56 17.45
C ALA A 40 1.26 3.60 16.29
N LEU A 41 1.65 4.80 15.83
CA LEU A 41 2.71 4.99 14.84
C LEU A 41 4.08 4.52 15.35
N GLU A 42 4.42 4.77 16.61
CA GLU A 42 5.65 4.25 17.21
C GLU A 42 5.67 2.72 17.23
N GLY A 43 4.57 2.08 17.67
CA GLY A 43 4.45 0.62 17.62
C GLY A 43 4.53 0.06 16.19
N MET A 44 4.01 0.80 15.21
CA MET A 44 4.14 0.44 13.80
C MET A 44 5.61 0.47 13.35
N LEU A 45 6.36 1.51 13.72
CA LEU A 45 7.79 1.63 13.40
C LEU A 45 8.61 0.53 14.08
N GLN A 46 8.25 0.11 15.29
CA GLN A 46 8.88 -1.02 15.97
C GLN A 46 8.67 -2.35 15.21
N ILE A 47 7.50 -2.56 14.61
CA ILE A 47 7.25 -3.72 13.76
C ILE A 47 8.16 -3.69 12.52
N VAL A 48 8.25 -2.53 11.85
CA VAL A 48 9.19 -2.37 10.71
C VAL A 48 10.63 -2.62 11.15
N ALA A 49 11.04 -2.11 12.32
CA ALA A 49 12.37 -2.32 12.88
C ALA A 49 12.68 -3.80 13.13
N TYR A 50 11.69 -4.57 13.57
CA TYR A 50 11.83 -5.98 13.86
C TYR A 50 12.03 -6.82 12.59
N TYR A 51 11.20 -6.61 11.57
CA TYR A 51 11.28 -7.37 10.32
C TYR A 51 12.37 -6.86 9.37
N GLU A 52 12.64 -5.55 9.39
CA GLU A 52 13.56 -4.88 8.48
C GLU A 52 14.55 -3.98 9.25
N PRO A 53 15.45 -4.56 10.06
CA PRO A 53 16.38 -3.79 10.90
C PRO A 53 17.31 -2.88 10.10
N ARG A 54 17.59 -3.23 8.83
CA ARG A 54 18.36 -2.39 7.90
C ARG A 54 17.67 -1.09 7.56
N TRP A 55 16.33 -1.07 7.54
CA TRP A 55 15.55 0.12 7.25
C TRP A 55 15.77 1.20 8.33
N ILE A 56 15.79 0.80 9.60
CA ILE A 56 16.07 1.70 10.74
C ILE A 56 17.51 2.23 10.72
N LEU A 57 18.48 1.40 10.34
CA LEU A 57 19.89 1.84 10.27
C LEU A 57 20.10 2.94 9.22
N VAL A 58 19.33 2.91 8.13
CA VAL A 58 19.43 3.87 7.03
C VAL A 58 18.62 5.13 7.31
N HIS A 59 17.45 5.01 7.95
CA HIS A 59 16.53 6.13 8.12
C HIS A 59 16.47 6.71 9.54
N GLY A 60 17.01 6.04 10.55
CA GLY A 60 17.01 6.48 11.95
C GLY A 60 17.90 7.68 12.26
N GLN A 61 18.66 8.17 11.27
CA GLN A 61 19.44 9.42 11.39
C GLN A 61 18.67 10.65 10.88
N ASN A 62 17.49 10.46 10.25
CA ASN A 62 16.65 11.57 9.81
C ASN A 62 15.55 11.84 10.83
N GLU A 63 15.35 13.11 11.17
CA GLU A 63 14.24 13.57 12.02
C GLU A 63 12.87 13.33 11.36
N GLU A 64 12.84 13.19 10.03
CA GLU A 64 11.66 12.83 9.24
C GLU A 64 11.82 11.43 8.62
N LEU A 65 11.17 10.45 9.23
CA LEU A 65 11.11 9.06 8.72
C LEU A 65 10.12 8.97 7.55
N ASN A 66 10.63 8.96 6.32
CA ASN A 66 9.82 8.68 5.14
C ASN A 66 9.70 7.17 4.93
N LEU A 67 8.61 6.58 5.43
CA LEU A 67 8.31 5.15 5.29
C LEU A 67 7.68 4.84 3.92
N ASP A 68 8.49 4.30 3.01
CA ASP A 68 8.01 3.75 1.75
C ASP A 68 7.51 2.31 1.93
N LEU A 69 6.18 2.16 2.07
CA LEU A 69 5.51 0.87 2.18
C LEU A 69 5.71 -0.02 0.94
N THR A 70 6.01 0.55 -0.23
CA THR A 70 6.18 -0.24 -1.45
C THR A 70 7.47 -1.04 -1.46
N ALA A 71 8.50 -0.52 -0.78
CA ALA A 71 9.83 -1.10 -0.61
C ALA A 71 9.88 -2.17 0.48
N LEU A 72 8.87 -2.23 1.37
CA LEU A 72 8.78 -3.25 2.41
C LEU A 72 8.48 -4.64 1.85
N GLN A 73 8.93 -5.65 2.58
CA GLN A 73 8.65 -7.04 2.31
C GLN A 73 7.17 -7.37 2.56
N ALA A 74 6.67 -8.40 1.86
CA ALA A 74 5.27 -8.81 1.96
C ALA A 74 4.88 -9.22 3.40
N ASP A 75 5.79 -9.88 4.12
CA ASP A 75 5.55 -10.31 5.50
C ASP A 75 5.46 -9.11 6.46
N THR A 76 6.35 -8.11 6.27
CA THR A 76 6.28 -6.83 7.00
C THR A 76 4.94 -6.15 6.76
N LEU A 77 4.50 -6.05 5.50
CA LEU A 77 3.22 -5.46 5.14
C LEU A 77 2.02 -6.20 5.75
N HIS A 78 2.08 -7.53 5.83
CA HIS A 78 1.03 -8.31 6.49
C HIS A 78 1.00 -8.07 8.01
N ALA A 79 2.17 -8.04 8.67
CA ALA A 79 2.25 -7.72 10.09
C ALA A 79 1.73 -6.31 10.40
N LEU A 80 2.04 -5.33 9.54
CA LEU A 80 1.52 -3.97 9.62
C LEU A 80 -0.01 -3.95 9.44
N GLU A 81 -0.56 -4.70 8.48
CA GLU A 81 -2.01 -4.78 8.30
C GLU A 81 -2.72 -5.32 9.54
N GLN A 82 -2.20 -6.39 10.14
CA GLN A 82 -2.78 -6.97 11.36
C GLN A 82 -2.69 -6.01 12.54
N TYR A 83 -1.54 -5.36 12.72
CA TYR A 83 -1.35 -4.40 13.80
C TYR A 83 -2.29 -3.20 13.65
N VAL A 84 -2.32 -2.56 12.47
CA VAL A 84 -3.21 -1.44 12.19
C VAL A 84 -4.68 -1.83 12.33
N ALA A 85 -5.03 -3.08 11.98
CA ALA A 85 -6.35 -3.66 12.25
C ALA A 85 -6.69 -3.81 13.73
N SER A 86 -5.70 -4.10 14.57
CA SER A 86 -5.93 -4.27 16.01
C SER A 86 -6.13 -2.94 16.76
N VAL A 87 -5.48 -1.86 16.30
CA VAL A 87 -5.44 -0.56 17.00
C VAL A 87 -6.50 0.44 16.53
N ILE A 88 -6.95 0.34 15.28
CA ILE A 88 -8.08 1.13 14.77
C ILE A 88 -9.36 0.29 14.95
N ARG A 89 -10.08 0.49 16.04
CA ARG A 89 -11.41 -0.08 16.31
C ARG A 89 -12.51 0.95 16.16
#